data_AF-A0A2H0VQ52-F1
#
_entry.id   AF-A0A2H0VQ52-F1
#
_cell.length_a   1.000
_cell.length_b   1.000
_cell.length_c   1.000
_cell.angle_alpha   90.00
_cell.angle_beta   90.00
_cell.angle_gamma   90.00
#
_symmetry.space_group_name_H-M   'P 1'
#
loop_
_entity.id
_entity.type
_entity.pdbx_description
1 polymer ?
#
loop_
_entity_poly.entity_id
_entity_poly.type
_entity_poly.pdbx_seq_one_letter_code
_entity_poly.pdbx_strand_id
1 'polypeptide(L)'
;MESLDIQFSNKNFTISTKKEFYSFFNVHYQTTLTYKNEKVRNAILQNEPDLESCFRGMLYQNLLYQMCHPPISIGWISKEIGFGVFAKKPIEKGQIIGMYTGVVQKVEVGNPYQLAYQLLDDTIYVINAKKRGNFTRFVNHSYTPNLEIEKVHFEGAFQYLFISSCAIEEGGELTINYGKEYWEKKNQTPRR
;
A
#
# COMPACT_ATOMS: atom_id res chain seq x y z
N MET A 1 -5.21 -21.97 -9.12
CA MET A 1 -4.04 -21.24 -8.60
C MET A 1 -4.24 -19.79 -9.01
N GLU A 2 -4.65 -18.91 -8.09
CA GLU A 2 -4.88 -17.50 -8.41
C GLU A 2 -3.56 -16.85 -8.85
N SER A 3 -3.50 -16.40 -10.12
CA SER A 3 -2.40 -15.62 -10.65
C SER A 3 -2.33 -14.28 -9.93
N LEU A 4 -1.12 -13.83 -9.61
CA LEU A 4 -0.88 -12.44 -9.27
C LEU A 4 -0.68 -11.66 -10.56
N ASP A 5 -1.43 -10.58 -10.76
CA ASP A 5 -1.22 -9.62 -11.85
C ASP A 5 -0.01 -8.70 -11.57
N ILE A 6 1.09 -9.26 -11.06
CA ILE A 6 2.30 -8.52 -10.67
C ILE A 6 3.48 -9.25 -11.26
N GLN A 7 4.10 -8.68 -12.30
CA GLN A 7 5.27 -9.29 -12.93
C GLN A 7 6.54 -8.57 -12.48
N PHE A 8 7.44 -9.26 -11.80
CA PHE A 8 8.75 -8.71 -11.44
C PHE A 8 9.63 -8.54 -12.68
N SER A 9 10.38 -7.44 -12.79
CA SER A 9 11.35 -7.23 -13.88
C SER A 9 12.78 -7.14 -13.34
N ASN A 10 13.46 -8.29 -13.30
CA ASN A 10 14.90 -8.40 -13.52
C ASN A 10 15.05 -9.51 -14.57
N LYS A 11 16.05 -9.44 -15.45
CA LYS A 11 16.16 -10.18 -16.74
C LYS A 11 15.90 -11.70 -16.72
N ASN A 12 15.72 -12.34 -15.56
CA ASN A 12 15.77 -13.79 -15.39
C ASN A 12 14.61 -14.46 -14.61
N PHE A 13 13.58 -13.75 -14.11
CA PHE A 13 12.44 -14.41 -13.43
C PHE A 13 11.17 -13.55 -13.31
N THR A 14 10.01 -14.17 -13.47
CA THR A 14 8.68 -13.57 -13.27
C THR A 14 7.99 -14.21 -12.06
N ILE A 15 7.69 -13.43 -11.02
CA ILE A 15 6.76 -13.85 -9.97
C ILE A 15 5.35 -13.83 -10.58
N SER A 16 4.64 -14.93 -10.60
CA SER A 16 3.26 -15.00 -11.11
C SER A 16 2.27 -15.56 -10.08
N THR A 17 2.77 -16.04 -8.93
CA THR A 17 1.96 -16.69 -7.90
C THR A 17 2.25 -16.15 -6.49
N LYS A 18 1.25 -16.24 -5.61
CA LYS A 18 1.40 -15.91 -4.17
C LYS A 18 2.53 -16.70 -3.50
N LYS A 19 2.79 -17.94 -3.94
CA LYS A 19 3.86 -18.81 -3.42
C LYS A 19 5.24 -18.29 -3.80
N GLU A 20 5.44 -17.89 -5.05
CA GLU A 20 6.70 -17.29 -5.51
C GLU A 20 6.96 -15.94 -4.84
N PHE A 21 5.91 -15.11 -4.69
CA PHE A 21 6.00 -13.85 -3.96
C PHE A 21 6.47 -14.07 -2.51
N TYR A 22 5.89 -15.06 -1.82
CA TYR A 22 6.35 -15.45 -0.49
C TYR A 22 7.78 -15.99 -0.50
N SER A 23 8.12 -16.88 -1.43
CA SER A 23 9.46 -17.46 -1.51
C SER A 23 10.55 -16.40 -1.72
N PHE A 24 10.25 -15.35 -2.47
CA PHE A 24 11.22 -14.30 -2.81
C PHE A 24 11.27 -13.19 -1.76
N PHE A 25 10.12 -12.63 -1.36
CA PHE A 25 10.06 -11.49 -0.44
C PHE A 25 9.90 -11.89 1.02
N ASN A 26 9.56 -13.15 1.32
CA ASN A 26 9.16 -13.60 2.65
C ASN A 26 8.00 -12.77 3.22
N VAL A 27 7.02 -12.50 2.35
CA VAL A 27 5.79 -11.75 2.61
C VAL A 27 4.61 -12.55 2.08
N HIS A 28 3.58 -12.78 2.89
CA HIS A 28 2.32 -13.35 2.41
C HIS A 28 1.53 -12.27 1.67
N TYR A 29 1.26 -12.52 0.39
CA TYR A 29 0.48 -11.60 -0.42
C TYR A 29 -0.99 -11.58 0.02
N GLN A 30 -1.54 -10.41 0.32
CA GLN A 30 -2.95 -10.21 0.65
C GLN A 30 -3.48 -8.87 0.12
N THR A 31 -4.75 -8.84 -0.28
CA THR A 31 -5.41 -7.66 -0.86
C THR A 31 -6.38 -6.98 0.09
N THR A 32 -6.56 -7.53 1.29
CA THR A 32 -7.43 -6.99 2.34
C THR A 32 -6.67 -6.83 3.65
N LEU A 33 -7.20 -6.00 4.55
CA LEU A 33 -6.71 -5.90 5.92
C LEU A 33 -7.01 -7.19 6.68
N THR A 34 -6.05 -7.61 7.50
CA THR A 34 -6.25 -8.62 8.53
C THR A 34 -5.97 -8.02 9.89
N TYR A 35 -6.41 -8.68 10.96
CA TYR A 35 -6.31 -8.14 12.31
C TYR A 35 -5.47 -9.07 13.18
N LYS A 36 -4.67 -8.49 14.10
CA LYS A 36 -3.80 -9.27 14.98
C LYS A 36 -4.56 -10.27 15.85
N ASN A 37 -5.75 -9.89 16.29
CA ASN A 37 -6.67 -10.68 17.11
C ASN A 37 -8.08 -10.07 17.05
N GLU A 38 -9.07 -10.79 17.57
CA GLU A 38 -10.47 -10.35 17.63
C GLU A 38 -10.68 -9.05 18.40
N LYS A 39 -9.87 -8.78 19.45
CA LYS A 39 -9.97 -7.51 20.19
C LYS A 39 -9.65 -6.32 19.28
N VAL A 40 -8.57 -6.40 18.50
CA VAL A 40 -8.23 -5.34 17.53
C VAL A 40 -9.30 -5.28 16.44
N ARG A 41 -9.71 -6.42 15.89
CA ARG A 41 -10.77 -6.46 14.86
C ARG A 41 -12.04 -5.74 15.32
N ASN A 42 -12.54 -6.07 16.50
CA ASN A 42 -13.76 -5.47 17.03
C ASN A 42 -13.57 -3.97 17.31
N ALA A 43 -12.41 -3.56 17.84
CA ALA A 43 -12.11 -2.14 18.03
C ALA A 43 -12.13 -1.35 16.70
N ILE A 44 -11.63 -1.93 15.60
CA ILE A 44 -11.69 -1.27 14.29
C ILE A 44 -13.11 -1.24 13.73
N LEU A 45 -13.80 -2.38 13.71
CA LEU A 45 -15.10 -2.52 13.05
C LEU A 45 -16.26 -1.84 13.79
N GLN A 46 -16.11 -1.59 15.08
CA GLN A 46 -17.11 -0.89 15.90
C GLN A 46 -16.81 0.62 16.02
N ASN A 47 -15.64 1.06 15.56
CA ASN A 47 -15.28 2.47 15.61
C ASN A 47 -16.09 3.27 14.59
N GLU A 48 -16.62 4.42 15.01
CA GLU A 48 -17.31 5.33 14.11
C GLU A 48 -16.35 5.86 13.03
N PRO A 49 -16.73 5.80 11.75
CA PRO A 49 -15.86 6.26 10.69
C PRO A 49 -15.90 7.78 10.56
N ASP A 50 -14.79 8.37 10.10
CA ASP A 50 -14.82 9.78 9.70
C ASP A 50 -15.65 9.94 8.42
N LEU A 51 -16.47 10.99 8.39
CA LEU A 51 -17.45 11.23 7.32
C LEU A 51 -16.80 11.38 5.95
N GLU A 52 -15.63 12.00 5.88
CA GLU A 52 -14.89 12.22 4.63
C GLU A 52 -14.43 10.90 4.01
N SER A 53 -13.90 9.98 4.81
CA SER A 53 -13.55 8.63 4.33
C SER A 53 -14.76 7.85 3.86
N CYS A 54 -15.93 8.01 4.49
CA CYS A 54 -17.18 7.42 4.02
C CYS A 54 -17.57 7.94 2.65
N PHE A 55 -17.55 9.27 2.44
CA PHE A 55 -17.84 9.87 1.14
C PHE A 55 -16.90 9.37 0.05
N ARG A 56 -15.59 9.31 0.31
CA ARG A 56 -14.62 8.76 -0.63
C ARG A 56 -14.84 7.26 -0.88
N GLY A 57 -15.18 6.49 0.16
CA GLY A 57 -15.54 5.08 0.04
C GLY A 57 -16.72 4.87 -0.91
N MET A 58 -17.75 5.71 -0.82
CA MET A 58 -18.88 5.72 -1.76
C MET A 58 -18.47 6.15 -3.17
N LEU A 59 -17.64 7.20 -3.30
CA LEU A 59 -17.16 7.71 -4.57
C LEU A 59 -16.40 6.64 -5.38
N TYR A 60 -15.56 5.84 -4.70
CA TYR A 60 -14.74 4.82 -5.34
C TYR A 60 -15.36 3.42 -5.31
N GLN A 61 -16.55 3.24 -4.73
CA GLN A 61 -17.11 1.92 -4.38
C GLN A 61 -17.04 0.88 -5.51
N ASN A 62 -17.47 1.25 -6.72
CA ASN A 62 -17.46 0.34 -7.87
C ASN A 62 -16.05 -0.12 -8.23
N LEU A 63 -15.06 0.78 -8.17
CA LEU A 63 -13.67 0.48 -8.46
C LEU A 63 -13.04 -0.35 -7.33
N LEU A 64 -13.40 -0.07 -6.08
CA LEU A 64 -12.96 -0.85 -4.93
C LEU A 64 -13.46 -2.31 -5.01
N TYR A 65 -14.70 -2.55 -5.46
CA TYR A 65 -15.20 -3.92 -5.64
C TYR A 65 -14.54 -4.67 -6.80
N GLN A 66 -14.11 -3.96 -7.83
CA GLN A 66 -13.41 -4.58 -8.95
C GLN A 66 -11.98 -5.00 -8.59
N MET A 67 -11.35 -4.28 -7.64
CA MET A 67 -9.95 -4.52 -7.22
C MET A 67 -8.94 -4.59 -8.38
N CYS A 68 -9.29 -4.05 -9.55
CA CYS A 68 -8.44 -4.05 -10.73
C CYS A 68 -7.37 -2.98 -10.54
N HIS A 69 -6.15 -3.40 -10.23
CA HIS A 69 -4.99 -2.54 -10.29
C HIS A 69 -4.42 -2.52 -11.71
N PRO A 70 -3.79 -1.41 -12.17
CA PRO A 70 -3.07 -1.41 -13.43
C PRO A 70 -2.00 -2.51 -13.44
N PRO A 71 -1.58 -2.98 -14.63
CA PRO A 71 -0.44 -3.86 -14.74
C PRO A 71 0.81 -3.18 -14.17
N ILE A 72 1.35 -3.74 -13.08
CA ILE A 72 2.53 -3.21 -12.40
C ILE A 72 3.63 -4.27 -12.29
N SER A 73 4.86 -3.80 -12.13
CA SER A 73 6.02 -4.60 -11.80
C SER A 73 6.67 -4.13 -10.51
N ILE A 74 7.35 -5.05 -9.83
CA ILE A 74 8.30 -4.71 -8.78
C ILE A 74 9.70 -4.88 -9.40
N GLY A 75 10.60 -3.94 -9.16
CA GLY A 75 11.96 -3.95 -9.72
C GLY A 75 12.99 -3.56 -8.68
N TRP A 76 14.19 -4.16 -8.74
CA TRP A 76 15.30 -3.73 -7.90
C TRP A 76 15.90 -2.43 -8.44
N ILE A 77 16.10 -1.44 -7.57
CA ILE A 77 16.65 -0.13 -7.93
C ILE A 77 18.13 -0.06 -7.53
N SER A 78 18.42 -0.16 -6.23
CA SER A 78 19.79 -0.10 -5.72
C SER A 78 19.87 -0.68 -4.30
N LYS A 79 21.09 -0.81 -3.76
CA LYS A 79 21.30 -1.28 -2.38
C LYS A 79 20.69 -0.32 -1.35
N GLU A 80 20.66 0.97 -1.67
CA GLU A 80 20.22 2.06 -0.80
C GLU A 80 18.70 2.18 -0.77
N ILE A 81 18.05 1.97 -1.92
CA ILE A 81 16.59 2.12 -2.09
C ILE A 81 15.87 0.78 -1.92
N GLY A 82 16.48 -0.30 -2.40
CA GLY A 82 15.85 -1.61 -2.48
C GLY A 82 14.96 -1.74 -3.71
N PHE A 83 13.73 -2.21 -3.50
CA PHE A 83 12.75 -2.44 -4.57
C PHE A 83 11.84 -1.23 -4.77
N GLY A 84 11.38 -1.01 -6.00
CA GLY A 84 10.33 -0.05 -6.36
C GLY A 84 9.21 -0.69 -7.15
N VAL A 85 8.12 0.06 -7.33
CA VAL A 85 6.97 -0.34 -8.14
C VAL A 85 6.98 0.47 -9.44
N PHE A 86 6.74 -0.19 -10.58
CA PHE A 86 6.77 0.44 -11.90
C PHE A 86 5.52 0.11 -12.71
N ALA A 87 5.10 1.06 -13.54
CA ALA A 87 4.00 0.87 -14.48
C ALA A 87 4.43 -0.08 -15.61
N LYS A 88 3.64 -1.11 -15.94
CA LYS A 88 3.88 -1.97 -17.11
C LYS A 88 3.10 -1.55 -18.36
N LYS A 89 2.23 -0.55 -18.21
CA LYS A 89 1.48 0.14 -19.25
C LYS A 89 1.25 1.58 -18.78
N PRO A 90 0.94 2.52 -19.67
CA PRO A 90 0.53 3.86 -19.25
C PRO A 90 -0.60 3.81 -18.22
N ILE A 91 -0.50 4.64 -17.18
CA ILE A 91 -1.49 4.83 -16.12
C ILE A 91 -2.04 6.25 -16.28
N GLU A 92 -3.35 6.38 -16.38
CA GLU A 92 -4.01 7.68 -16.51
C GLU A 92 -4.07 8.38 -15.15
N LYS A 93 -4.23 9.71 -15.14
CA LYS A 93 -4.48 10.47 -13.91
C LYS A 93 -5.82 10.05 -13.28
N GLY A 94 -5.85 9.89 -11.96
CA GLY A 94 -7.04 9.51 -11.19
C GLY A 94 -7.31 8.01 -11.15
N GLN A 95 -6.44 7.20 -11.77
CA GLN A 95 -6.56 5.75 -11.77
C GLN A 95 -6.16 5.17 -10.41
N ILE A 96 -7.00 4.26 -9.89
CA ILE A 96 -6.71 3.54 -8.66
C ILE A 96 -5.58 2.55 -8.90
N ILE A 97 -4.56 2.64 -8.06
CA ILE A 97 -3.41 1.74 -8.08
C ILE A 97 -3.66 0.53 -7.19
N GLY A 98 -4.18 0.73 -5.99
CA GLY A 98 -4.41 -0.34 -5.01
C GLY A 98 -4.42 0.17 -3.59
N MET A 99 -4.65 -0.73 -2.64
CA MET A 99 -4.70 -0.37 -1.22
C MET A 99 -3.43 -0.79 -0.48
N TYR A 100 -3.06 -0.03 0.55
CA TYR A 100 -2.03 -0.46 1.50
C TYR A 100 -2.58 -1.49 2.48
N THR A 101 -2.15 -2.74 2.33
CA THR A 101 -2.69 -3.87 3.10
C THR A 101 -1.65 -4.43 4.07
N GLY A 102 -2.13 -5.03 5.15
CA GLY A 102 -1.29 -5.53 6.22
C GLY A 102 -2.08 -6.10 7.38
N VAL A 103 -1.39 -6.36 8.49
CA VAL A 103 -2.03 -6.73 9.75
C VAL A 103 -2.25 -5.46 10.57
N VAL A 104 -3.50 -5.14 10.87
CA VAL A 104 -3.85 -4.07 11.80
C VAL A 104 -3.51 -4.53 13.22
N GLN A 105 -2.67 -3.77 13.90
CA GLN A 105 -2.16 -4.10 15.23
C GLN A 105 -1.68 -2.84 15.98
N LYS A 106 -1.26 -3.00 17.24
CA LYS A 106 -0.54 -1.94 17.95
C LYS A 106 0.83 -1.70 17.31
N VAL A 107 1.35 -0.49 17.49
CA VAL A 107 2.66 -0.06 16.97
C VAL A 107 3.76 -1.06 17.34
N GLU A 108 4.54 -1.51 16.35
CA GLU A 108 5.74 -2.33 16.52
C GLU A 108 6.98 -1.45 16.35
N VAL A 109 7.82 -1.32 17.38
CA VAL A 109 9.03 -0.48 17.29
C VAL A 109 10.00 -1.04 16.24
N GLY A 110 10.59 -0.15 15.43
CA GLY A 110 11.64 -0.52 14.47
C GLY A 110 11.14 -1.17 13.17
N ASN A 111 9.83 -1.26 12.94
CA ASN A 111 9.30 -1.80 11.69
C ASN A 111 9.02 -0.68 10.65
N PRO A 112 9.76 -0.62 9.52
CA PRO A 112 9.61 0.40 8.48
C PRO A 112 8.35 0.25 7.61
N TYR A 113 7.69 -0.90 7.65
CA TYR A 113 6.53 -1.22 6.82
C TYR A 113 5.22 -1.02 7.58
N GLN A 114 5.15 0.06 8.36
CA GLN A 114 3.96 0.40 9.14
C GLN A 114 3.42 1.73 8.68
N LEU A 115 2.14 1.74 8.39
CA LEU A 115 1.37 2.95 8.16
C LEU A 115 0.48 3.19 9.36
N ALA A 116 0.39 4.43 9.84
CA ALA A 116 -0.46 4.78 10.98
C ALA A 116 -1.92 4.40 10.69
N TYR A 117 -2.64 3.99 11.71
CA TYR A 117 -4.07 3.69 11.64
C TYR A 117 -4.74 4.31 12.87
N GLN A 118 -4.98 5.61 12.81
CA GLN A 118 -5.58 6.37 13.92
C GLN A 118 -7.10 6.37 13.81
N LEU A 119 -7.75 5.99 14.91
CA LEU A 119 -9.18 6.07 15.09
C LEU A 119 -9.63 7.49 15.49
N LEU A 120 -10.93 7.75 15.48
CA LEU A 120 -11.47 9.06 15.87
C LEU A 120 -11.28 9.37 17.36
N ASP A 121 -11.18 8.34 18.19
CA ASP A 121 -10.92 8.46 19.63
C ASP A 121 -9.43 8.62 19.97
N ASP A 122 -8.61 8.96 18.98
CA ASP A 122 -7.14 9.04 19.05
C ASP A 122 -6.41 7.73 19.39
N THR A 123 -7.10 6.59 19.41
CA THR A 123 -6.43 5.30 19.54
C THR A 123 -5.57 5.04 18.29
N ILE A 124 -4.27 4.84 18.50
CA ILE A 124 -3.31 4.60 17.41
C ILE A 124 -3.03 3.11 17.25
N TYR A 125 -3.49 2.57 16.12
CA TYR A 125 -3.03 1.33 15.54
C TYR A 125 -2.08 1.59 14.37
N VAL A 126 -1.63 0.51 13.73
CA VAL A 126 -0.85 0.55 12.49
C VAL A 126 -1.30 -0.58 11.56
N ILE A 127 -1.19 -0.36 10.26
CA ILE A 127 -1.19 -1.44 9.26
C ILE A 127 0.25 -1.92 9.09
N ASN A 128 0.54 -3.13 9.56
CA ASN A 128 1.86 -3.74 9.44
C ASN A 128 1.96 -4.60 8.16
N ALA A 129 2.72 -4.12 7.18
CA ALA A 129 2.99 -4.79 5.91
C ALA A 129 4.32 -5.58 5.87
N LYS A 130 4.98 -5.82 7.01
CA LYS A 130 6.31 -6.48 7.07
C LYS A 130 6.30 -7.94 6.63
N LYS A 131 5.27 -8.69 7.02
CA LYS A 131 5.15 -10.14 6.76
C LYS A 131 3.88 -10.53 6.01
N ARG A 132 2.89 -9.65 5.95
CA ARG A 132 1.65 -9.83 5.19
C ARG A 132 1.30 -8.49 4.58
N GLY A 133 1.04 -8.43 3.28
CA GLY A 133 0.73 -7.19 2.56
C GLY A 133 0.69 -7.43 1.07
N ASN A 134 0.75 -6.38 0.25
CA ASN A 134 0.83 -6.50 -1.21
C ASN A 134 1.99 -5.68 -1.78
N PHE A 135 1.95 -5.39 -3.08
CA PHE A 135 3.00 -4.63 -3.78
C PHE A 135 3.13 -3.18 -3.33
N THR A 136 2.07 -2.56 -2.77
CA THR A 136 2.10 -1.14 -2.38
C THR A 136 3.14 -0.85 -1.29
N ARG A 137 3.54 -1.87 -0.52
CA ARG A 137 4.65 -1.78 0.46
C ARG A 137 6.01 -1.43 -0.15
N PHE A 138 6.16 -1.56 -1.47
CA PHE A 138 7.38 -1.24 -2.22
C PHE A 138 7.30 0.11 -2.93
N VAL A 139 6.21 0.87 -2.78
CA VAL A 139 6.10 2.23 -3.33
C VAL A 139 7.06 3.13 -2.55
N ASN A 140 8.01 3.73 -3.25
CA ASN A 140 9.06 4.54 -2.65
C ASN A 140 8.65 5.99 -2.45
N HIS A 141 9.49 6.72 -1.72
CA HIS A 141 9.38 8.16 -1.61
C HIS A 141 9.85 8.89 -2.88
N SER A 142 9.21 10.02 -3.16
CA SER A 142 9.70 11.09 -4.02
C SER A 142 9.24 12.45 -3.48
N TYR A 143 10.03 13.51 -3.65
CA TYR A 143 9.61 14.91 -3.43
C TYR A 143 8.65 15.41 -4.51
N THR A 144 8.68 14.80 -5.69
CA THR A 144 7.73 15.04 -6.79
C THR A 144 6.98 13.74 -7.07
N PRO A 145 6.11 13.30 -6.14
CA PRO A 145 5.41 12.03 -6.28
C PRO A 145 4.37 12.10 -7.40
N ASN A 146 4.07 10.94 -7.97
CA ASN A 146 3.02 10.76 -8.98
C ASN A 146 1.80 10.00 -8.46
N LEU A 147 1.82 9.61 -7.18
CA LEU A 147 0.67 9.06 -6.48
C LEU A 147 0.27 9.94 -5.29
N GLU A 148 -1.03 9.92 -5.00
CA GLU A 148 -1.63 10.42 -3.77
C GLU A 148 -2.28 9.28 -3.00
N ILE A 149 -2.48 9.49 -1.69
CA ILE A 149 -3.10 8.51 -0.81
C ILE A 149 -4.40 9.11 -0.27
N GLU A 150 -5.49 8.40 -0.50
CA GLU A 150 -6.80 8.73 0.02
C GLU A 150 -7.21 7.77 1.13
N LYS A 151 -7.80 8.31 2.20
CA LYS A 151 -8.44 7.51 3.24
C LYS A 151 -9.88 7.21 2.81
N VAL A 152 -10.20 5.94 2.64
CA VAL A 152 -11.54 5.50 2.22
C VAL A 152 -12.12 4.52 3.22
N HIS A 153 -13.39 4.68 3.59
CA HIS A 153 -14.09 3.70 4.41
C HIS A 153 -14.74 2.65 3.51
N PHE A 154 -14.29 1.41 3.63
CA PHE A 154 -14.75 0.30 2.80
C PHE A 154 -14.73 -1.00 3.59
N GLU A 155 -15.85 -1.73 3.56
CA GLU A 155 -16.05 -2.98 4.32
C GLU A 155 -15.87 -2.85 5.84
N GLY A 156 -16.36 -1.75 6.42
CA GLY A 156 -16.40 -1.53 7.87
C GLY A 156 -15.09 -1.04 8.49
N ALA A 157 -14.07 -0.78 7.67
CA ALA A 157 -12.79 -0.22 8.10
C ALA A 157 -12.34 0.86 7.13
N PHE A 158 -11.60 1.86 7.61
CA PHE A 158 -10.90 2.73 6.68
C PHE A 158 -9.66 2.03 6.11
N GLN A 159 -9.30 2.37 4.88
CA GLN A 159 -8.17 1.82 4.13
C GLN A 159 -7.45 2.97 3.40
N TYR A 160 -6.17 2.79 3.12
CA TYR A 160 -5.37 3.76 2.36
C TYR A 160 -5.34 3.35 0.90
N LEU A 161 -6.00 4.13 0.06
CA LEU A 161 -6.15 3.94 -1.38
C LEU A 161 -5.10 4.78 -2.11
N PHE A 162 -4.29 4.15 -2.95
CA PHE A 162 -3.28 4.82 -3.77
C PHE A 162 -3.89 5.16 -5.11
N ILE A 163 -3.80 6.42 -5.52
CA ILE A 163 -4.38 6.96 -6.76
C ILE A 163 -3.29 7.71 -7.51
N SER A 164 -3.25 7.62 -8.84
CA SER A 164 -2.34 8.42 -9.65
C SER A 164 -2.75 9.90 -9.66
N SER A 165 -1.85 10.80 -9.25
CA SER A 165 -2.08 12.25 -9.26
C SER A 165 -1.76 12.89 -10.62
N CYS A 166 -1.03 12.18 -11.48
CA CYS A 166 -0.73 12.54 -12.87
C CYS A 166 -0.74 11.29 -13.77
N ALA A 167 -0.65 11.49 -15.09
CA ALA A 167 -0.37 10.38 -16.00
C ALA A 167 1.05 9.84 -15.74
N ILE A 168 1.23 8.51 -15.86
CA ILE A 168 2.50 7.82 -15.66
C ILE A 168 2.75 6.96 -16.89
N GLU A 169 3.87 7.20 -17.56
CA GLU A 169 4.30 6.40 -18.71
C GLU A 169 4.69 4.97 -18.33
N GLU A 170 4.67 4.05 -19.30
CA GLU A 170 5.22 2.71 -19.11
C GLU A 170 6.69 2.78 -18.63
N GLY A 171 7.02 1.97 -17.62
CA GLY A 171 8.32 1.97 -16.95
C GLY A 171 8.50 3.07 -15.90
N GLY A 172 7.56 4.00 -15.75
CA GLY A 172 7.60 5.02 -14.69
C GLY A 172 7.51 4.41 -13.30
N GLU A 173 8.36 4.86 -12.37
CA GLU A 173 8.29 4.45 -10.96
C GLU A 173 7.10 5.13 -10.27
N LEU A 174 6.32 4.34 -9.53
CA LEU A 174 5.22 4.81 -8.70
C LEU A 174 5.77 5.23 -7.35
N THR A 175 5.52 6.48 -6.95
CA THR A 175 6.08 7.09 -5.74
C THR A 175 5.07 7.97 -5.00
N ILE A 176 5.25 8.08 -3.69
CA ILE A 176 4.45 8.94 -2.79
C ILE A 176 5.35 9.89 -1.99
N ASN A 177 4.77 10.92 -1.39
CA ASN A 177 5.47 11.67 -0.35
C ASN A 177 5.29 10.96 1.00
N TYR A 178 6.37 10.48 1.62
CA TYR A 178 6.32 9.82 2.94
C TYR A 178 6.02 10.79 4.08
N GLY A 179 6.14 12.10 3.84
CA GLY A 179 5.92 13.13 4.84
C GLY A 179 7.10 13.29 5.80
N LYS A 180 7.16 14.46 6.43
CA LYS A 180 8.26 14.83 7.34
C LYS A 180 8.39 13.90 8.54
N GLU A 181 7.27 13.51 9.13
CA GLU A 181 7.23 12.66 10.33
C GLU A 181 7.88 11.29 10.12
N TYR A 182 7.76 10.72 8.91
CA TYR A 182 8.41 9.45 8.58
C TYR A 182 9.93 9.57 8.69
N TRP A 183 10.48 10.63 8.09
CA TRP A 183 11.92 10.90 8.02
C TRP A 183 12.51 11.27 9.38
N GLU A 184 11.76 12.03 10.18
CA GLU A 184 12.11 12.34 11.58
C GLU A 184 12.20 11.06 12.41
N LYS A 185 11.20 10.16 12.33
CA LYS A 185 11.22 8.86 13.02
C LYS A 185 12.37 7.96 12.57
N LYS A 186 12.83 8.12 11.32
CA LYS A 186 13.96 7.37 10.77
C LYS A 186 15.32 7.97 11.07
N ASN A 187 15.36 9.22 11.57
CA ASN A 187 16.57 10.01 11.68
C ASN A 187 17.39 9.99 10.37
N GLN A 188 16.69 10.17 9.25
CA GLN A 188 17.26 10.10 7.90
C GLN A 188 16.77 11.27 7.06
N THR A 189 17.64 11.79 6.20
CA THR A 189 17.27 12.75 5.17
C THR A 189 16.86 11.99 3.91
N PRO A 190 15.72 12.34 3.26
CA PRO A 190 15.30 11.69 2.03
C PRO A 190 16.32 11.97 0.93
N ARG A 191 16.59 10.96 0.08
CA ARG A 191 17.55 11.10 -1.03
C ARG A 191 16.91 11.51 -2.34
N ARG A 192 15.59 11.31 -2.47
CA ARG A 192 14.76 11.61 -3.64
C ARG A 192 13.32 11.75 -3.19
#